data_AF-A0A2U3L0V8-F1
#
_entry.id   AF-A0A2U3L0V8-F1
#
_cell.length_a   1.000
_cell.length_b   1.000
_cell.length_c   1.000
_cell.angle_alpha   90.00
_cell.angle_beta   90.00
_cell.angle_gamma   90.00
#
_symmetry.space_group_name_H-M   'P 1'
#
loop_
_entity.id
_entity.type
_entity.pdbx_description
1 polymer ?
#
loop_
_entity_poly.entity_id
_entity_poly.type
_entity_poly.pdbx_seq_one_letter_code
_entity_poly.pdbx_strand_id
1 'polypeptide(L)'
;MLMKGCCVMYYYVQPGDSMHSIAMAYNTTVSDLMDLNPQIRNPHRIHVGERIRVSSGDHWGGHNYWGRNEIQRGHEEARRGHEEYRRGRAEYQRGHEESSRHHSW
;
A
#
# COMPACT_ATOMS: atom_id res chain seq x y z
N MET A 1 -11.21 -31.79 8.54
CA MET A 1 -12.14 -30.67 8.26
C MET A 1 -11.33 -29.39 8.44
N LEU A 2 -10.72 -28.88 7.37
CA LEU A 2 -9.80 -27.73 7.41
C LEU A 2 -10.56 -26.50 6.92
N MET A 3 -10.63 -25.47 7.78
CA MET A 3 -11.17 -24.16 7.43
C MET A 3 -10.31 -23.53 6.34
N LYS A 4 -10.71 -23.68 5.07
CA LYS A 4 -10.11 -22.97 3.94
C LYS A 4 -10.57 -21.53 3.99
N GLY A 5 -9.82 -20.72 4.73
CA GLY A 5 -10.14 -19.34 5.09
C GLY A 5 -10.25 -18.43 3.88
N CYS A 6 -11.48 -18.16 3.47
CA CYS A 6 -11.86 -16.84 2.99
C CYS A 6 -12.00 -15.96 4.24
N CYS A 7 -10.89 -15.42 4.74
CA CYS A 7 -10.99 -14.46 5.83
C CYS A 7 -11.01 -13.07 5.21
N VAL A 8 -12.21 -12.62 4.84
CA VAL A 8 -12.43 -11.19 4.61
C VAL A 8 -12.34 -10.52 5.97
N MET A 9 -11.34 -9.66 6.12
CA MET A 9 -11.12 -8.87 7.32
C MET A 9 -11.58 -7.43 7.08
N TYR A 10 -11.79 -6.69 8.18
CA TYR A 10 -12.11 -5.28 8.12
C TYR A 10 -10.96 -4.46 8.69
N TYR A 11 -10.57 -3.42 7.98
CA TYR A 11 -9.62 -2.41 8.40
C TYR A 11 -10.34 -1.07 8.59
N TYR A 12 -10.00 -0.35 9.64
CA TYR A 12 -10.47 1.02 9.87
C TYR A 12 -9.35 1.98 9.51
N VAL A 13 -9.60 2.86 8.55
CA VAL A 13 -8.62 3.82 8.02
C VAL A 13 -8.09 4.71 9.15
N GLN A 14 -6.78 4.85 9.24
CA GLN A 14 -6.08 5.69 10.19
C GLN A 14 -5.60 6.99 9.53
N PRO A 15 -5.27 8.04 10.30
CA PRO A 15 -4.67 9.25 9.77
C PRO A 15 -3.38 8.96 8.99
N GLY A 16 -3.32 9.40 7.74
CA GLY A 16 -2.16 9.20 6.85
C GLY A 16 -2.24 7.98 5.94
N ASP A 17 -3.29 7.17 6.05
CA ASP A 17 -3.51 6.03 5.16
C ASP A 17 -3.96 6.44 3.75
N SER A 18 -3.65 5.56 2.80
CA SER A 18 -4.14 5.58 1.44
C SER A 18 -4.54 4.16 1.02
N MET A 19 -5.37 4.01 -0.01
CA MET A 19 -5.66 2.68 -0.57
C MET A 19 -4.39 1.91 -0.96
N HIS A 20 -3.34 2.63 -1.37
CA HIS A 20 -2.05 2.04 -1.70
C HIS A 20 -1.34 1.49 -0.46
N SER A 21 -1.26 2.25 0.65
CA SER A 21 -0.62 1.78 1.88
C SER A 21 -1.36 0.60 2.51
N ILE A 22 -2.71 0.61 2.45
CA ILE A 22 -3.55 -0.50 2.91
C ILE A 22 -3.32 -1.74 2.03
N ALA A 23 -3.34 -1.59 0.70
CA ALA A 23 -3.10 -2.71 -0.22
C ALA A 23 -1.74 -3.37 0.05
N MET A 24 -0.70 -2.56 0.26
CA MET A 24 0.63 -3.05 0.62
C MET A 24 0.65 -3.77 1.97
N ALA A 25 -0.03 -3.24 2.99
CA ALA A 25 -0.07 -3.85 4.32
C ALA A 25 -0.74 -5.23 4.30
N TYR A 26 -1.69 -5.45 3.40
CA TYR A 26 -2.43 -6.71 3.27
C TYR A 26 -1.96 -7.59 2.10
N ASN A 27 -0.83 -7.26 1.46
CA ASN A 27 -0.29 -8.01 0.32
C ASN A 27 -1.34 -8.27 -0.78
N THR A 28 -2.05 -7.21 -1.16
CA THR A 28 -3.08 -7.21 -2.21
C THR A 28 -2.90 -5.99 -3.12
N THR A 29 -3.77 -5.80 -4.11
CA THR A 29 -3.74 -4.63 -5.00
C THR A 29 -4.85 -3.65 -4.70
N VAL A 30 -4.68 -2.39 -5.14
CA VAL A 30 -5.75 -1.38 -5.07
C VAL A 30 -6.99 -1.84 -5.85
N SER A 31 -6.78 -2.52 -6.98
CA SER A 31 -7.88 -3.07 -7.80
C SER A 31 -8.68 -4.10 -7.01
N ASP A 32 -8.00 -5.07 -6.40
CA ASP A 32 -8.66 -6.10 -5.58
C ASP A 32 -9.40 -5.48 -4.38
N LEU A 33 -8.80 -4.46 -3.73
CA LEU A 33 -9.48 -3.73 -2.67
C LEU A 33 -10.70 -2.96 -3.18
N MET A 34 -10.67 -2.39 -4.39
CA MET A 34 -11.83 -1.71 -4.97
C MET A 34 -12.95 -2.70 -5.31
N ASP A 35 -12.61 -3.87 -5.85
CA ASP A 35 -13.57 -4.93 -6.14
C ASP A 35 -14.25 -5.45 -4.87
N LEU A 36 -13.51 -5.52 -3.76
CA LEU A 36 -14.05 -5.86 -2.44
C LEU A 36 -14.89 -4.74 -1.81
N ASN A 37 -14.69 -3.49 -2.24
CA ASN A 37 -15.32 -2.29 -1.68
C ASN A 37 -16.01 -1.45 -2.76
N PRO A 38 -17.08 -1.96 -3.41
CA PRO A 38 -17.78 -1.25 -4.49
C PRO A 38 -18.43 0.07 -4.04
N GLN A 39 -18.55 0.31 -2.74
CA GLN A 39 -18.98 1.60 -2.19
C GLN A 39 -17.95 2.73 -2.42
N ILE A 40 -16.67 2.40 -2.64
CA ILE A 40 -15.59 3.36 -2.83
C ILE A 40 -15.42 3.63 -4.32
N ARG A 41 -15.99 4.74 -4.77
CA ARG A 41 -15.91 5.16 -6.19
C ARG A 41 -14.57 5.80 -6.57
N ASN A 42 -13.85 6.34 -5.60
CA ASN A 42 -12.58 7.01 -5.83
C ASN A 42 -11.56 6.54 -4.77
N PRO A 43 -10.49 5.81 -5.17
CA PRO A 43 -9.50 5.26 -4.23
C PRO A 43 -8.65 6.33 -3.54
N HIS A 44 -8.66 7.57 -4.03
CA HIS A 44 -8.00 8.71 -3.40
C HIS A 44 -8.86 9.44 -2.36
N ARG A 45 -10.12 9.01 -2.17
CA ARG A 45 -11.08 9.65 -1.24
C ARG A 45 -11.56 8.65 -0.19
N ILE A 46 -10.63 8.11 0.58
CA ILE A 46 -10.93 7.36 1.81
C ILE A 46 -10.80 8.28 3.02
N HIS A 47 -11.65 8.08 4.03
CA HIS A 47 -11.70 8.93 5.22
C HIS A 47 -11.24 8.17 6.46
N VAL A 48 -10.62 8.87 7.41
CA VAL A 48 -10.25 8.28 8.71
C VAL A 48 -11.50 7.72 9.40
N GLY A 49 -11.39 6.50 9.91
CA GLY A 49 -12.49 5.74 10.51
C GLY A 49 -13.38 5.00 9.50
N GLU A 50 -13.15 5.16 8.20
CA GLU A 50 -13.86 4.42 7.16
C GLU A 50 -13.51 2.92 7.24
N ARG A 51 -14.52 2.07 7.05
CA ARG A 51 -14.36 0.62 7.16
C ARG A 51 -14.11 0.01 5.78
N ILE A 52 -12.89 -0.50 5.57
CA ILE A 52 -12.42 -1.13 4.34
C ILE A 52 -12.42 -2.65 4.51
N ARG A 53 -13.01 -3.37 3.56
CA ARG A 53 -12.82 -4.82 3.44
C ARG A 53 -11.46 -5.09 2.85
N VAL A 54 -10.67 -5.91 3.51
CA VAL A 54 -9.36 -6.33 3.07
C VAL A 54 -9.28 -7.84 3.04
N SER A 55 -8.46 -8.36 2.15
CA SER A 55 -8.17 -9.79 2.15
C SER A 55 -6.69 -10.01 1.86
N SER A 56 -6.04 -10.80 2.70
CA SER A 56 -4.65 -11.18 2.50
C SER A 56 -4.57 -12.18 1.35
N GLY A 57 -3.56 -12.01 0.48
CA GLY A 57 -3.35 -12.82 -0.74
C GLY A 57 -3.14 -14.33 -0.54
N ASP A 58 -3.46 -14.90 0.63
CA ASP A 58 -3.34 -16.32 0.95
C ASP A 58 -4.60 -17.13 0.57
N HIS A 59 -5.23 -16.78 -0.55
CA HIS A 59 -6.27 -17.61 -1.16
C HIS A 59 -5.64 -18.76 -1.95
N TRP A 60 -5.22 -19.80 -1.23
CA TRP A 60 -4.78 -21.08 -1.80
C TRP A 60 -5.99 -21.84 -2.36
N GLY A 61 -6.36 -21.49 -3.59
CA GLY A 61 -7.29 -22.25 -4.42
C GLY A 61 -8.04 -21.39 -5.43
N GLY A 62 -7.46 -21.15 -6.61
CA GLY A 62 -8.31 -21.05 -7.81
C GLY A 62 -8.04 -20.01 -8.90
N HIS A 63 -7.03 -19.12 -8.86
CA HIS A 63 -6.86 -18.13 -9.94
C HIS A 63 -5.45 -18.13 -10.54
N ASN A 64 -5.35 -18.90 -11.63
CA ASN A 64 -4.42 -18.89 -12.77
C ASN A 64 -2.91 -18.81 -12.50
N TYR A 65 -2.26 -19.96 -12.70
CA TYR A 65 -0.84 -20.11 -13.00
C TYR A 65 -0.54 -19.50 -14.38
N TRP A 66 0.15 -18.36 -14.40
CA TRP A 66 1.12 -17.85 -15.39
C TRP A 66 1.16 -16.31 -15.28
N GLY A 67 2.06 -15.78 -14.44
CA GLY A 67 2.29 -14.31 -14.34
C GLY A 67 2.77 -13.79 -12.98
N ARG A 68 2.71 -14.60 -11.91
CA ARG A 68 2.95 -14.10 -10.53
C ARG A 68 4.41 -13.74 -10.22
N ASN A 69 5.39 -14.40 -10.84
CA ASN A 69 6.81 -14.16 -10.54
C ASN A 69 7.30 -12.79 -11.05
N GLU A 70 6.74 -12.31 -12.17
CA GLU A 70 7.10 -11.02 -12.76
C GLU A 70 6.43 -9.85 -12.03
N ILE A 71 5.15 -10.02 -11.64
CA ILE A 71 4.41 -9.05 -10.83
C ILE A 71 5.02 -8.92 -9.43
N GLN A 72 5.44 -10.03 -8.82
CA GLN A 72 6.09 -9.99 -7.50
C GLN A 72 7.43 -9.23 -7.55
N ARG A 73 8.26 -9.50 -8.57
CA ARG A 73 9.51 -8.76 -8.78
C ARG A 73 9.24 -7.27 -9.05
N GLY A 74 8.22 -6.95 -9.85
CA GLY A 74 7.81 -5.56 -10.09
C GLY A 74 7.32 -4.84 -8.83
N HIS A 75 6.59 -5.52 -7.94
CA HIS A 75 6.18 -4.97 -6.64
C HIS A 75 7.38 -4.73 -5.71
N GLU A 76 8.34 -5.65 -5.68
CA GLU A 76 9.58 -5.49 -4.91
C GLU A 76 10.42 -4.31 -5.43
N GLU A 77 10.53 -4.16 -6.75
CA GLU A 77 11.19 -3.03 -7.41
C GLU A 77 10.47 -1.70 -7.12
N ALA A 78 9.14 -1.68 -7.18
CA ALA A 78 8.34 -0.51 -6.82
C ALA A 78 8.51 -0.11 -5.35
N ARG A 79 8.58 -1.09 -4.45
CA ARG A 79 8.87 -0.86 -3.03
C ARG A 79 10.26 -0.24 -2.84
N ARG A 80 11.27 -0.80 -3.51
CA ARG A 80 12.64 -0.27 -3.48
C ARG A 80 12.71 1.16 -4.02
N GLY A 81 12.05 1.45 -5.15
CA GLY A 81 11.99 2.80 -5.71
C GLY A 81 11.28 3.81 -4.78
N HIS A 82 10.23 3.39 -4.08
CA HIS A 82 9.55 4.25 -3.12
C HIS A 82 10.42 4.57 -1.88
N GLU A 83 11.18 3.58 -1.38
CA GLU A 83 12.15 3.81 -0.30
C GLU A 83 13.27 4.76 -0.72
N GLU A 84 13.79 4.62 -1.94
CA GLU A 84 14.79 5.52 -2.51
C GLU A 84 14.26 6.96 -2.65
N TYR A 85 13.02 7.13 -3.12
CA TYR A 85 12.37 8.44 -3.16
C TYR A 85 12.26 9.07 -1.77
N ARG A 86 11.81 8.30 -0.76
CA ARG A 86 11.68 8.77 0.62
C ARG A 86 13.04 9.22 1.18
N ARG A 87 14.10 8.45 0.91
CA ARG A 87 15.47 8.78 1.31
C ARG A 87 15.97 10.05 0.63
N GLY A 88 15.80 10.17 -0.69
CA GLY A 88 16.21 11.36 -1.44
C GLY A 88 15.50 12.63 -0.96
N ARG A 89 14.20 12.54 -0.65
CA ARG A 89 13.45 13.66 -0.07
C ARG A 89 13.98 14.08 1.30
N ALA A 90 14.35 13.12 2.15
CA ALA A 90 14.94 13.40 3.46
C ALA A 90 16.33 14.05 3.35
N GLU A 91 17.15 13.62 2.39
CA GLU A 91 18.46 14.21 2.11
C GLU A 91 18.33 15.65 1.59
N TYR A 92 17.40 15.92 0.66
CA TYR A 92 17.09 17.28 0.20
C TYR A 92 16.70 18.21 1.35
N GLN A 93 15.80 17.76 2.22
CA GLN A 93 15.35 18.55 3.36
C GLN A 93 16.50 18.88 4.32
N ARG A 94 17.38 17.91 4.59
CA ARG A 94 18.56 18.09 5.45
C ARG A 94 19.56 19.07 4.84
N GLY A 95 19.80 18.99 3.54
CA GLY A 95 20.66 19.94 2.83
C GLY A 95 20.08 21.37 2.82
N HIS A 96 18.75 21.49 2.70
CA HIS A 96 18.06 22.77 2.81
C HIS A 96 18.21 23.38 4.22
N GLU A 97 18.08 22.56 5.27
CA GLU A 97 18.32 22.97 6.66
C GLU A 97 19.78 23.37 6.92
N GLU A 98 20.76 22.62 6.40
CA GLU A 98 22.18 22.96 6.52
C GLU A 98 22.55 24.25 5.79
N SER A 99 21.99 24.48 4.60
CA SER A 99 22.15 25.73 3.85
C SER A 99 21.54 26.93 4.59
N SER A 100 20.39 26.74 5.25
CA SER A 100 19.75 27.78 6.05
C SER A 100 20.57 28.19 7.28
N ARG A 101 21.35 27.26 7.87
CA ARG A 101 22.23 27.57 9.02
C ARG A 101 23.49 28.36 8.63
N HIS A 102 23.94 28.26 7.38
CA HIS A 102 25.14 28.96 6.91
C HIS A 102 24.90 30.44 6.51
N HIS A 103 23.64 30.83 6.26
CA HIS A 103 23.29 32.20 5.86
C HIS A 103 22.91 33.12 7.04
N SER A 104 23.17 32.71 8.27
CA SER A 104 22.92 33.48 9.48
C SER A 104 24.24 34.02 10.07
N TRP A 105 24.83 35.01 9.41
CA TRP A 105 25.91 35.87 9.95
C TRP A 105 25.66 37.32 9.53
#